data_AF-A0A315WL58-F1
#
_entry.id   AF-A0A315WL58-F1
#
_cell.length_a   1.000
_cell.length_b   1.000
_cell.length_c   1.000
_cell.angle_alpha   90.00
_cell.angle_beta   90.00
_cell.angle_gamma   90.00
#
_symmetry.space_group_name_H-M   'P 1'
#
loop_
_entity.id
_entity.type
_entity.pdbx_description
1 polymer ?
#
loop_
_entity_poly.entity_id
_entity_poly.type
_entity_poly.pdbx_seq_one_letter_code
_entity_poly.pdbx_strand_id
1 'polypeptide(L)'
;MGQDVIALRPDNLAELEVIERLAETIGVAAFAVQAQRLAELHKIDPTAPIQSITRCTHPTQIGMTDGPFEVLSNLCEQLIAREPSLLERLSYRSRDIQRTALPLLLWLDLVRYARECFDPAAQDADFLVAKLKEGLSSKEAFYALIASKRRKS
;
A
#
# COMPACT_ATOMS: atom_id res chain seq x y z
N MET A 1 3.59 6.76 28.27
CA MET A 1 4.63 6.17 27.39
C MET A 1 4.15 6.33 25.97
N GLY A 2 5.02 6.80 25.07
CA GLY A 2 4.63 7.39 23.77
C GLY A 2 3.76 6.46 22.94
N GLN A 3 2.59 6.95 22.53
CA GLN A 3 1.81 6.32 21.47
C GLN A 3 2.53 6.67 20.17
N ASP A 4 3.41 5.80 19.70
CA ASP A 4 4.30 6.11 18.58
C ASP A 4 3.49 6.45 17.32
N VAL A 5 3.61 7.72 16.90
CA VAL A 5 3.04 8.24 15.66
C VAL A 5 4.18 8.42 14.67
N ILE A 6 4.14 7.66 13.59
CA ILE A 6 5.10 7.76 12.49
C ILE A 6 4.48 8.66 11.44
N ALA A 7 5.13 9.78 11.13
CA ALA A 7 4.71 10.67 10.05
C ALA A 7 5.35 10.26 8.71
N LEU A 8 4.78 10.74 7.61
CA LEU A 8 5.47 10.72 6.32
C LEU A 8 6.67 11.68 6.37
N ARG A 9 7.83 11.18 5.96
CA ARG A 9 9.14 11.84 6.07
C ARG A 9 10.04 11.36 4.93
N PRO A 10 11.16 12.06 4.66
CA PRO A 10 12.08 11.63 3.61
C PRO A 10 12.62 10.20 3.76
N ASP A 11 12.73 9.69 4.99
CA ASP A 11 13.26 8.34 5.28
C ASP A 11 12.27 7.21 4.97
N ASN A 12 10.96 7.49 4.90
CA ASN A 12 9.93 6.51 4.53
C ASN A 12 9.19 6.86 3.22
N LEU A 13 9.74 7.79 2.42
CA LEU A 13 9.14 8.23 1.16
C LEU A 13 8.92 7.09 0.17
N ALA A 14 9.82 6.11 0.12
CA ALA A 14 9.70 4.94 -0.75
C ALA A 14 8.45 4.07 -0.46
N GLU A 15 7.94 4.11 0.77
CA GLU A 15 6.70 3.42 1.16
C GLU A 15 5.47 4.13 0.60
N LEU A 16 5.49 5.46 0.63
CA LEU A 16 4.45 6.29 0.00
C LEU A 16 4.45 6.09 -1.51
N GLU A 17 5.61 6.22 -2.16
CA GLU A 17 5.76 6.12 -3.62
C GLU A 17 5.26 4.79 -4.18
N VAL A 18 5.50 3.67 -3.48
CA VAL A 18 5.04 2.36 -3.95
C VAL A 18 3.52 2.20 -3.85
N ILE A 19 2.89 2.80 -2.83
CA ILE A 19 1.43 2.82 -2.68
C ILE A 19 0.79 3.73 -3.74
N GLU A 20 1.35 4.91 -3.97
CA GLU A 20 0.93 5.83 -5.04
C GLU A 20 0.96 5.12 -6.40
N ARG A 21 2.09 4.48 -6.70
CA ARG A 21 2.27 3.72 -7.94
C ARG A 21 1.27 2.57 -8.05
N LEU A 22 0.96 1.89 -6.94
CA LEU A 22 -0.07 0.84 -6.92
C LEU A 22 -1.42 1.42 -7.33
N ALA A 23 -1.87 2.47 -6.65
CA ALA A 23 -3.16 3.10 -6.90
C ALA A 23 -3.27 3.64 -8.33
N GLU A 24 -2.20 4.22 -8.87
CA GLU A 24 -2.12 4.64 -10.27
C GLU A 24 -2.24 3.44 -11.23
N THR A 25 -1.53 2.35 -10.95
CA THR A 25 -1.47 1.18 -11.84
C THR A 25 -2.78 0.40 -11.89
N ILE A 26 -3.40 0.15 -10.74
CA ILE A 26 -4.62 -0.68 -10.67
C ILE A 26 -5.91 0.17 -10.68
N GLY A 27 -5.78 1.49 -10.57
CA GLY A 27 -6.88 2.42 -10.41
C GLY A 27 -7.41 2.48 -8.97
N VAL A 28 -7.95 3.64 -8.61
CA VAL A 28 -8.41 3.95 -7.24
C VAL A 28 -9.47 2.97 -6.73
N ALA A 29 -10.41 2.54 -7.58
CA ALA A 29 -11.46 1.60 -7.19
C ALA A 29 -10.90 0.21 -6.84
N ALA A 30 -9.96 -0.32 -7.64
CA ALA A 30 -9.33 -1.61 -7.33
C ALA A 30 -8.42 -1.51 -6.11
N PHE A 31 -7.70 -0.39 -5.95
CA PHE A 31 -6.94 -0.09 -4.74
C PHE A 31 -7.81 -0.11 -3.49
N ALA A 32 -8.99 0.51 -3.54
CA ALA A 32 -9.95 0.49 -2.44
C ALA A 32 -10.36 -0.92 -2.03
N VAL A 33 -10.64 -1.79 -3.01
CA VAL A 33 -10.99 -3.20 -2.75
C VAL A 33 -9.85 -3.95 -2.06
N GLN A 34 -8.61 -3.77 -2.51
CA GLN A 34 -7.45 -4.45 -1.90
C GLN A 34 -7.14 -3.92 -0.51
N ALA A 35 -7.21 -2.59 -0.33
CA ALA A 35 -7.00 -1.97 0.97
C ALA A 35 -8.05 -2.41 2.00
N GLN A 36 -9.31 -2.49 1.57
CA GLN A 36 -10.40 -3.02 2.37
C GLN A 36 -10.15 -4.47 2.79
N ARG A 37 -9.80 -5.34 1.83
CA ARG A 37 -9.51 -6.75 2.09
C ARG A 37 -8.40 -6.92 3.14
N LEU A 38 -7.32 -6.15 3.04
CA LEU A 38 -6.23 -6.20 4.01
C LEU A 38 -6.68 -5.70 5.39
N ALA A 39 -7.49 -4.65 5.46
CA ALA A 39 -8.04 -4.15 6.71
C ALA A 39 -9.00 -5.13 7.40
N GLU A 40 -9.79 -5.90 6.63
CA GLU A 40 -10.67 -6.95 7.18
C GLU A 40 -9.87 -8.06 7.86
N LEU A 41 -8.73 -8.44 7.28
CA LEU A 41 -7.81 -9.43 7.84
C LEU A 41 -6.97 -8.87 9.00
N HIS A 42 -6.89 -7.56 9.12
CA HIS A 42 -6.10 -6.89 10.14
C HIS A 42 -6.77 -6.99 11.52
N LYS A 43 -6.03 -7.48 12.51
CA LYS A 43 -6.43 -7.43 13.92
C LYS A 43 -6.11 -6.04 14.48
N ILE A 44 -7.15 -5.28 14.81
CA ILE A 44 -7.01 -3.94 15.36
C ILE A 44 -6.45 -4.02 16.78
N ASP A 45 -5.35 -3.34 17.03
CA ASP A 45 -4.78 -3.09 18.35
C ASP A 45 -4.77 -1.58 18.61
N PRO A 46 -5.63 -1.07 19.51
CA PRO A 46 -5.71 0.36 19.80
C PRO A 46 -4.40 0.96 20.33
N THR A 47 -3.53 0.13 20.92
CA THR A 47 -2.27 0.58 21.54
C THR A 47 -1.08 0.55 20.59
N ALA A 48 -1.22 -0.10 19.43
CA ALA A 48 -0.12 -0.27 18.48
C ALA A 48 0.36 1.07 17.87
N PRO A 49 1.62 1.16 17.38
CA PRO A 49 2.07 2.32 16.62
C PRO A 49 1.16 2.63 15.44
N ILE A 50 1.11 3.90 15.03
CA ILE A 50 0.28 4.34 13.91
C ILE A 50 1.13 5.04 12.85
N GLN A 51 0.70 4.88 11.60
CA GLN A 51 1.15 5.69 10.49
C GLN A 51 0.17 6.87 10.33
N SER A 52 0.68 8.09 10.46
CA SER A 52 -0.03 9.31 10.07
C SER A 52 0.28 9.63 8.61
N ILE A 53 -0.78 9.88 7.85
CA ILE A 53 -0.72 10.13 6.40
C ILE A 53 -1.30 11.52 6.19
N THR A 54 -0.52 12.37 5.52
CA THR A 54 -0.93 13.74 5.16
C THR A 54 -1.26 13.77 3.68
N ARG A 55 -2.32 14.49 3.29
CA ARG A 55 -2.68 14.75 1.89
C ARG A 55 -1.71 15.74 1.27
N CYS A 56 -1.34 15.51 0.02
CA CYS A 56 -0.50 16.43 -0.75
C CYS A 56 -1.36 17.61 -1.23
N THR A 57 -1.25 18.76 -0.53
CA THR A 57 -1.92 20.01 -0.94
C THR A 57 -0.99 21.02 -1.59
N HIS A 58 0.32 20.80 -1.46
CA HIS A 58 1.34 21.70 -1.98
C HIS A 58 2.57 20.90 -2.42
N PRO A 59 3.23 21.27 -3.54
CA PRO A 59 4.41 20.54 -4.06
C PRO A 59 5.60 20.41 -3.10
N THR A 60 5.64 21.23 -2.05
CA THR A 60 6.74 21.23 -1.05
C THR A 60 6.44 20.34 0.16
N GLN A 61 5.26 19.72 0.21
CA GLN A 61 4.87 18.83 1.30
C GLN A 61 4.99 17.37 0.84
N ILE A 62 5.57 16.54 1.69
CA ILE A 62 5.47 15.08 1.52
C ILE A 62 4.06 14.68 1.92
N GLY A 63 3.29 14.20 0.94
CA GLY A 63 1.91 13.80 1.16
C GLY A 63 1.38 12.92 0.04
N MET A 64 0.26 12.29 0.32
CA MET A 64 -0.43 11.36 -0.56
C MET A 64 -1.38 12.09 -1.51
N THR A 65 -1.50 11.63 -2.75
CA THR A 65 -2.45 12.17 -3.75
C THR A 65 -3.89 11.86 -3.36
N ASP A 66 -4.83 12.63 -3.92
CA ASP A 66 -6.23 12.64 -3.51
C ASP A 66 -6.91 11.27 -3.54
N GLY A 67 -6.79 10.53 -4.64
CA GLY A 67 -7.43 9.23 -4.82
C GLY A 67 -7.08 8.20 -3.73
N PRO A 68 -5.80 7.81 -3.56
CA PRO A 68 -5.39 6.90 -2.51
C PRO A 68 -5.63 7.50 -1.11
N PHE A 69 -5.48 8.81 -0.92
CA PHE A 69 -5.75 9.45 0.38
C PHE A 69 -7.21 9.28 0.80
N GLU A 70 -8.17 9.53 -0.09
CA GLU A 70 -9.59 9.38 0.18
C GLU A 70 -9.95 7.92 0.52
N VAL A 71 -9.34 6.97 -0.18
CA VAL A 71 -9.49 5.54 0.13
C VAL A 71 -9.02 5.23 1.56
N LEU A 72 -7.82 5.67 1.94
CA LEU A 72 -7.27 5.40 3.27
C LEU A 72 -7.99 6.20 4.37
N SER A 73 -8.54 7.37 4.05
CA SER A 73 -9.41 8.13 4.95
C SER A 73 -10.70 7.37 5.24
N ASN A 74 -11.37 6.86 4.21
CA ASN A 74 -12.57 6.04 4.38
C ASN A 74 -12.27 4.73 5.12
N LEU A 75 -11.12 4.12 4.85
CA LEU A 75 -10.66 2.93 5.56
C LEU A 75 -10.47 3.21 7.05
N CYS A 76 -9.88 4.36 7.41
CA CYS A 76 -9.73 4.77 8.79
C CYS A 76 -11.09 4.88 9.50
N GLU A 77 -12.09 5.50 8.86
CA GLU A 77 -13.44 5.63 9.43
C GLU A 77 -14.09 4.25 9.68
N GLN A 78 -13.88 3.29 8.78
CA GLN A 78 -14.35 1.91 8.97
C GLN A 78 -13.63 1.19 10.12
N LEU A 79 -12.32 1.42 10.30
CA LEU A 79 -11.57 0.82 11.42
C LEU A 79 -12.10 1.31 12.76
N ILE A 80 -12.47 2.58 12.88
CA ILE A 80 -13.08 3.11 14.12
C ILE A 80 -14.48 2.54 14.34
N ALA A 81 -15.27 2.42 13.27
CA ALA A 81 -16.61 1.86 13.39
C ALA A 81 -16.54 0.41 13.93
N ARG A 82 -15.49 -0.33 13.56
CA ARG A 82 -15.19 -1.66 14.08
C ARG A 82 -14.59 -1.64 15.49
N GLU A 83 -13.73 -0.68 15.80
CA GLU A 83 -13.05 -0.54 17.09
C GLU A 83 -13.08 0.92 17.58
N PRO A 84 -14.16 1.33 18.28
CA PRO A 84 -14.34 2.71 18.71
C PRO A 84 -13.27 3.20 19.69
N SER A 85 -12.60 2.30 20.42
CA SER A 85 -11.52 2.69 21.36
C SER A 85 -10.31 3.33 20.66
N LEU A 86 -10.19 3.22 19.34
CA LEU A 86 -9.20 3.99 18.56
C LEU A 86 -9.35 5.51 18.79
N LEU A 87 -10.56 6.00 19.05
CA LEU A 87 -10.83 7.42 19.37
C LEU A 87 -10.27 7.86 20.72
N GLU A 88 -9.72 6.97 21.55
CA GLU A 88 -8.98 7.36 22.74
C GLU A 88 -7.67 8.07 22.39
N ARG A 89 -7.17 7.89 21.16
CA ARG A 89 -5.91 8.48 20.68
C ARG A 89 -6.16 9.73 19.85
N LEU A 90 -5.32 10.74 20.09
CA LEU A 90 -5.45 12.05 19.45
C LEU A 90 -5.39 11.97 17.93
N SER A 91 -4.50 11.14 17.36
CA SER A 91 -4.33 11.04 15.91
C SER A 91 -5.56 10.48 15.18
N TYR A 92 -6.37 9.68 15.86
CA TYR A 92 -7.67 9.26 15.35
C TYR A 92 -8.74 10.32 15.63
N ARG A 93 -8.69 11.06 16.74
CA ARG A 93 -9.67 12.15 16.99
C ARG A 93 -9.49 13.38 16.11
N SER A 94 -8.25 13.71 15.77
CA SER A 94 -7.86 14.94 15.06
C SER A 94 -7.65 14.70 13.56
N ARG A 95 -8.32 13.69 12.99
CA ARG A 95 -8.37 13.51 11.54
C ARG A 95 -9.18 14.62 10.91
N ASP A 96 -8.77 15.03 9.72
CA ASP A 96 -9.45 16.06 8.94
C ASP A 96 -9.29 15.78 7.44
N ILE A 97 -9.71 16.72 6.60
CA ILE A 97 -9.61 16.62 5.14
C ILE A 97 -8.16 16.51 4.63
N GLN A 98 -7.16 16.78 5.47
CA GLN A 98 -5.74 16.78 5.15
C GLN A 98 -4.95 15.68 5.87
N ARG A 99 -5.49 15.04 6.91
CA ARG A 99 -4.80 14.02 7.69
C ARG A 99 -5.68 12.83 8.01
N THR A 100 -5.14 11.64 7.76
CA THR A 100 -5.68 10.36 8.21
C THR A 100 -4.62 9.56 8.98
N ALA A 101 -5.05 8.48 9.62
CA ALA A 101 -4.19 7.60 10.41
C ALA A 101 -4.57 6.14 10.21
N LEU A 102 -3.57 5.27 10.08
CA LEU A 102 -3.75 3.82 10.03
C LEU A 102 -2.89 3.16 11.13
N PRO A 103 -3.29 1.99 11.65
CA PRO A 103 -2.37 1.13 12.38
C PRO A 103 -1.11 0.90 11.54
N LEU A 104 0.08 1.01 12.14
CA LEU A 104 1.34 0.91 11.40
C LEU A 104 1.45 -0.42 10.66
N LEU A 105 1.04 -1.51 11.31
CA LEU A 105 1.10 -2.83 10.69
C LEU A 105 0.20 -2.93 9.44
N LEU A 106 -0.98 -2.32 9.45
CA LEU A 106 -1.84 -2.26 8.26
C LEU A 106 -1.20 -1.44 7.13
N TRP A 107 -0.56 -0.32 7.48
CA TRP A 107 0.23 0.45 6.50
C TRP A 107 1.33 -0.41 5.87
N LEU A 108 2.11 -1.13 6.69
CA LEU A 108 3.19 -2.00 6.20
C LEU A 108 2.65 -3.18 5.37
N ASP A 109 1.47 -3.70 5.70
CA ASP A 109 0.80 -4.72 4.89
C ASP A 109 0.44 -4.18 3.50
N LEU A 110 -0.05 -2.95 3.40
CA LEU A 110 -0.31 -2.27 2.12
C LEU A 110 0.99 -2.05 1.33
N VAL A 111 2.05 -1.59 1.98
CA VAL A 111 3.37 -1.38 1.36
C VAL A 111 3.92 -2.70 0.82
N ARG A 112 3.83 -3.78 1.60
CA ARG A 112 4.27 -5.12 1.18
C ARG A 112 3.48 -5.61 -0.03
N TYR A 113 2.15 -5.52 0.02
CA TYR A 113 1.29 -5.88 -1.11
C TYR A 113 1.66 -5.07 -2.37
N ALA A 114 1.82 -3.76 -2.23
CA ALA A 114 2.23 -2.89 -3.33
C ALA A 114 3.60 -3.30 -3.91
N ARG A 115 4.59 -3.60 -3.05
CA ARG A 115 5.91 -4.08 -3.48
C ARG A 115 5.82 -5.41 -4.23
N GLU A 116 5.01 -6.35 -3.76
CA GLU A 116 4.80 -7.64 -4.43
C GLU A 116 4.18 -7.48 -5.83
N CYS A 117 3.30 -6.50 -6.02
CA CYS A 117 2.79 -6.14 -7.35
C CYS A 117 3.89 -5.62 -8.29
N PHE A 118 4.94 -5.01 -7.74
CA PHE A 118 6.05 -4.39 -8.47
C PHE A 118 7.41 -5.02 -8.18
N ASP A 119 7.46 -6.30 -7.82
CA ASP A 119 8.67 -7.12 -7.82
C ASP A 119 8.74 -7.91 -9.14
N PRO A 120 9.16 -7.27 -10.25
CA PRO A 120 9.26 -7.91 -11.54
C PRO A 120 10.34 -8.99 -11.55
N ALA A 121 11.31 -8.98 -10.63
CA ALA A 121 12.36 -10.00 -10.59
C ALA A 121 11.80 -11.33 -10.06
N ALA A 122 10.97 -11.29 -9.02
CA ALA A 122 10.22 -12.45 -8.57
C ALA A 122 9.23 -12.95 -9.64
N GLN A 123 8.47 -12.04 -10.27
CA GLN A 123 7.53 -12.41 -11.32
C GLN A 123 8.21 -12.96 -12.58
N ASP A 124 9.36 -12.41 -12.96
CA ASP A 124 10.19 -12.91 -14.06
C ASP A 124 10.79 -14.27 -13.72
N ALA A 125 11.28 -14.45 -12.49
CA ALA A 125 11.81 -15.73 -12.01
C ALA A 125 10.71 -16.81 -12.01
N ASP A 126 9.51 -16.50 -11.51
CA ASP A 126 8.37 -17.41 -11.53
C ASP A 126 7.92 -17.76 -12.95
N PHE A 127 7.90 -16.77 -13.85
CA PHE A 127 7.61 -16.99 -15.27
C PHE A 127 8.64 -17.91 -15.92
N LEU A 128 9.94 -17.68 -15.68
CA LEU A 128 11.01 -18.51 -16.20
C LEU A 128 10.94 -19.94 -15.65
N VAL A 129 10.70 -20.09 -14.34
CA VAL A 129 10.54 -21.39 -13.69
C VAL A 129 9.33 -22.16 -14.26
N ALA A 130 8.21 -21.49 -14.48
CA ALA A 130 7.04 -22.10 -15.10
C ALA A 130 7.33 -22.61 -16.51
N LYS A 131 8.03 -21.83 -17.35
CA LYS A 131 8.39 -22.23 -18.71
C LYS A 131 9.41 -23.37 -18.74
N LEU A 132 10.37 -23.37 -17.81
CA LEU A 132 11.29 -24.49 -17.64
C LEU A 132 10.56 -25.79 -17.27
N LYS A 133 9.54 -25.72 -16.39
CA LYS A 133 8.70 -26.87 -16.02
C LYS A 133 7.82 -27.37 -17.17
N GLU A 134 7.44 -26.50 -18.10
CA GLU A 134 6.76 -26.86 -19.35
C GLU A 134 7.68 -27.54 -20.38
N GLY A 135 8.97 -27.71 -20.06
CA GLY A 135 9.96 -28.38 -20.91
C GLY A 135 10.70 -27.47 -21.86
N LEU A 136 10.51 -26.14 -21.78
CA LEU A 136 11.32 -25.19 -22.53
C LEU A 136 12.74 -25.16 -21.97
N SER A 137 13.72 -24.98 -22.86
CA SER A 137 15.08 -24.68 -22.43
C SER A 137 15.17 -23.27 -21.81
N SER A 138 16.22 -23.02 -21.01
CA SER A 138 16.45 -21.70 -20.40
C SER A 138 16.47 -20.57 -21.42
N LYS A 139 16.98 -20.83 -22.63
CA LYS A 139 17.02 -19.86 -23.73
C LYS A 139 15.61 -19.55 -24.25
N GLU A 140 14.77 -20.56 -24.45
CA GLU A 140 13.40 -20.39 -24.94
C GLU A 140 12.49 -19.73 -23.90
N ALA A 141 12.63 -20.09 -22.62
CA ALA A 141 11.93 -19.44 -21.51
C ALA A 141 12.26 -17.93 -21.45
N PHE A 142 13.53 -17.57 -21.64
CA PHE A 142 13.96 -16.16 -21.66
C PHE A 142 13.41 -15.39 -22.87
N TYR A 143 13.41 -15.99 -24.07
CA TYR A 143 12.79 -15.35 -25.24
C TYR A 143 11.27 -15.21 -25.10
N ALA A 144 10.60 -16.19 -24.48
CA ALA A 144 9.18 -16.11 -24.17
C ALA A 144 8.88 -14.96 -23.18
N LEU A 145 9.75 -14.75 -22.18
CA LEU A 145 9.63 -13.64 -21.24
C LEU A 145 9.76 -12.28 -21.96
N ILE A 146 10.77 -12.11 -22.80
CA ILE A 146 10.96 -10.87 -23.58
C ILE A 146 9.75 -10.62 -24.51
N ALA A 147 9.23 -11.67 -25.16
CA ALA A 147 8.04 -11.54 -26.01
C ALA A 147 6.78 -11.17 -25.21
N SER A 148 6.62 -11.70 -23.99
CA SER A 148 5.51 -11.36 -23.09
C SER A 148 5.57 -9.89 -22.65
N LYS A 149 6.77 -9.39 -22.33
CA LYS A 149 6.97 -7.98 -21.93
C LYS A 149 6.74 -7.00 -23.08
N ARG A 150 7.12 -7.37 -24.30
CA ARG A 150 6.89 -6.53 -25.49
C ARG A 150 5.42 -6.40 -25.91
N ARG A 151 4.55 -7.34 -25.52
CA ARG A 151 3.09 -7.24 -25.80
C ARG A 151 2.32 -6.40 -24.77
N LYS A 152 2.93 -6.11 -23.63
CA LYS A 152 2.34 -5.31 -22.54
C LYS A 152 2.70 -3.83 -22.63
N SER A 153 3.55 -3.44 -23.59
CA SER A 153 3.89 -2.06 -23.93
C SER A 153 3.14 -1.63 -25.19
#